data_AF-A0AAW2Q1V1-F1
#
_entry.id   AF-A0AAW2Q1V1-F1
#
_cell.length_a   1.000
_cell.length_b   1.000
_cell.length_c   1.000
_cell.angle_alpha   90.00
_cell.angle_beta   90.00
_cell.angle_gamma   90.00
#
_symmetry.space_group_name_H-M   'P 1'
#
loop_
_entity.id
_entity.type
_entity.pdbx_description
1 polymer ?
#
loop_
_entity_poly.entity_id
_entity_poly.type
_entity_poly.pdbx_seq_one_letter_code
_entity_poly.pdbx_strand_id
1 'polypeptide(L)'
;MSKPFVVETDASNIALGGVLMQDGHPVAFESRKLKDVERRYLVHEKELLVVVHCLRLWQHYLLGYPFVVKMDNTAVSHFMTQSKLTSRQARWQELLSEFHFVLG
;
A
#
# COMPACT_ATOMS: atom_id res chain seq x y z
N MET A 1 0.85 -9.37 23.88
CA MET A 1 0.43 -8.56 22.72
C MET A 1 1.29 -8.97 21.53
N SER A 2 0.69 -9.23 20.37
CA SER A 2 1.42 -9.47 19.11
C SER A 2 2.21 -8.21 18.74
N LYS A 3 3.43 -8.35 18.22
CA LYS A 3 4.21 -7.21 17.72
C LYS A 3 3.57 -6.71 16.41
N PRO A 4 3.41 -5.38 16.23
CA PRO A 4 2.76 -4.85 15.04
C PRO A 4 3.56 -5.15 13.79
N PHE A 5 2.87 -5.36 12.68
CA PHE A 5 3.49 -5.45 11.37
C PHE A 5 3.85 -4.06 10.85
N VAL A 6 4.87 -4.01 9.99
CA VAL A 6 5.23 -2.83 9.20
C VAL A 6 5.24 -3.25 7.74
N VAL A 7 4.53 -2.50 6.90
CA VAL A 7 4.53 -2.68 5.45
C VAL A 7 5.31 -1.51 4.86
N GLU A 8 6.47 -1.78 4.29
CA GLU A 8 7.25 -0.79 3.56
C GLU A 8 6.99 -0.97 2.07
N THR A 9 6.62 0.10 1.36
CA THR A 9 6.32 0.05 -0.08
C THR A 9 7.14 1.06 -0.85
N ASP A 10 7.52 0.67 -2.07
CA ASP A 10 8.19 1.51 -3.05
C ASP A 10 7.55 1.32 -4.44
N ALA A 11 7.40 2.41 -5.18
CA ALA A 11 6.87 2.38 -6.53
C ALA A 11 7.73 3.20 -7.48
N SER A 12 8.21 2.53 -8.52
CA SER A 12 8.95 3.16 -9.61
C SER A 12 8.08 3.30 -10.87
N ASN A 13 8.68 3.84 -11.94
CA ASN A 13 8.02 3.88 -13.25
C ASN A 13 7.92 2.51 -13.95
N ILE A 14 8.56 1.47 -13.41
CA ILE A 14 8.67 0.15 -14.08
C ILE A 14 8.02 -0.95 -13.25
N ALA A 15 8.18 -0.88 -11.93
CA ALA A 15 7.77 -1.92 -11.01
C ALA A 15 7.30 -1.32 -9.68
N LEU A 16 6.53 -2.12 -8.97
CA LEU A 16 6.16 -1.88 -7.58
C LEU A 16 6.78 -2.96 -6.69
N GLY A 17 7.01 -2.63 -5.44
CA GLY A 17 7.55 -3.56 -4.47
C GLY A 17 7.16 -3.22 -3.03
N GLY A 18 7.21 -4.22 -2.18
CA GLY A 18 7.04 -4.02 -0.76
C GLY A 18 7.69 -5.11 0.08
N VAL A 19 7.87 -4.77 1.35
CA VAL A 19 8.38 -5.68 2.39
C VAL A 19 7.41 -5.68 3.56
N LEU A 20 6.94 -6.87 3.92
CA LEU A 20 6.24 -7.08 5.18
C LEU A 20 7.28 -7.39 6.25
N MET A 21 7.31 -6.61 7.31
CA MET A 21 8.22 -6.78 8.43
C MET A 21 7.45 -7.00 9.73
N GLN A 22 8.07 -7.74 10.64
CA GLN A 22 7.64 -7.86 12.02
C GLN A 22 8.89 -7.81 12.90
N ASP A 23 8.88 -6.95 13.92
CA ASP A 23 10.01 -6.84 14.87
C ASP A 23 11.35 -6.51 14.19
N GLY A 24 11.33 -5.70 13.13
CA GLY A 24 12.53 -5.35 12.35
C GLY A 24 13.05 -6.46 11.43
N HIS A 25 12.36 -7.60 11.34
CA HIS A 25 12.73 -8.72 10.49
C HIS A 25 11.76 -8.86 9.32
N PRO A 26 12.25 -9.14 8.10
CA PRO A 26 11.39 -9.37 6.94
C PRO A 26 10.66 -10.72 7.08
N VAL A 27 9.34 -10.67 6.88
CA VAL A 27 8.43 -11.83 6.88
C VAL A 27 8.12 -12.25 5.44
N ALA A 28 7.87 -11.28 4.57
CA ALA A 28 7.57 -11.51 3.15
C ALA A 28 8.06 -10.35 2.28
N PHE A 29 8.39 -10.68 1.04
CA PHE A 29 8.77 -9.72 0.01
C PHE A 29 7.81 -9.85 -1.16
N GLU A 30 7.49 -8.71 -1.79
CA GLU A 30 6.71 -8.67 -3.01
C GLU A 30 7.36 -7.73 -4.02
N SER A 31 7.39 -8.15 -5.29
CA SER A 31 7.76 -7.27 -6.39
C SER A 31 7.13 -7.74 -7.68
N ARG A 32 6.54 -6.81 -8.43
CA ARG A 32 6.07 -7.09 -9.79
C ARG A 32 6.23 -5.89 -10.71
N LYS A 33 6.41 -6.19 -11.99
CA LYS A 33 6.38 -5.17 -13.04
C LYS A 33 4.98 -4.55 -13.14
N LEU A 34 4.94 -3.26 -13.43
CA LEU A 34 3.72 -2.56 -13.79
C LEU A 34 3.24 -3.04 -15.16
N LYS A 35 1.93 -3.28 -15.27
CA LYS A 35 1.22 -3.48 -16.54
C LYS A 35 1.30 -2.21 -17.38
N ASP A 36 1.15 -2.33 -18.69
CA ASP A 36 1.25 -1.17 -19.61
C ASP A 36 0.30 -0.04 -19.25
N VAL A 37 -0.90 -0.38 -18.75
CA VAL A 37 -1.87 0.60 -18.27
C VAL A 37 -1.42 1.26 -16.96
N GLU A 38 -0.85 0.49 -16.03
CA GLU A 38 -0.38 0.98 -14.73
C GLU A 38 0.87 1.88 -14.87
N ARG A 39 1.70 1.64 -15.88
CA ARG A 39 2.86 2.50 -16.19
C ARG A 39 2.46 3.94 -16.53
N ARG A 40 1.25 4.13 -17.07
CA ARG A 40 0.71 5.44 -17.44
C ARG A 40 0.08 6.18 -16.26
N TYR A 41 -0.01 5.56 -15.09
CA TYR A 41 -0.54 6.20 -13.89
C TYR A 41 0.39 7.32 -13.42
N LEU A 42 -0.20 8.31 -12.77
CA LEU A 42 0.58 9.37 -12.11
C LEU A 42 1.37 8.75 -10.94
N VAL A 43 2.45 9.43 -10.53
CA VAL A 43 3.35 8.93 -9.47
C VAL A 43 2.58 8.57 -8.20
N HIS A 44 1.70 9.46 -7.73
CA HIS A 44 0.86 9.23 -6.55
C HIS A 44 -0.14 8.06 -6.72
N GLU A 45 -0.61 7.80 -7.95
CA GLU A 45 -1.47 6.66 -8.22
C GLU A 45 -0.69 5.34 -8.21
N LYS A 46 0.59 5.35 -8.59
CA LYS A 46 1.48 4.18 -8.51
C LYS A 46 1.84 3.85 -7.06
N GLU A 47 2.10 4.87 -6.25
CA GLU A 47 2.30 4.73 -4.79
C GLU A 47 1.06 4.13 -4.13
N LEU A 48 -0.12 4.65 -4.44
CA LEU A 48 -1.35 4.07 -3.91
C LEU A 48 -1.59 2.64 -4.42
N LEU A 49 -1.27 2.37 -5.70
CA LEU A 49 -1.38 1.05 -6.29
C LEU A 49 -0.51 0.02 -5.55
N VAL A 50 0.74 0.38 -5.18
CA VAL A 50 1.61 -0.56 -4.46
C VAL A 50 1.08 -0.87 -3.06
N VAL A 51 0.52 0.12 -2.36
CA VAL A 51 -0.12 -0.08 -1.06
C VAL A 51 -1.30 -1.04 -1.18
N VAL A 52 -2.25 -0.74 -2.08
CA VAL A 52 -3.42 -1.58 -2.31
C VAL A 52 -3.00 -3.01 -2.69
N HIS A 53 -1.98 -3.16 -3.54
CA HIS A 53 -1.44 -4.45 -3.94
C HIS A 53 -0.89 -5.24 -2.76
N CYS A 54 -0.02 -4.62 -1.95
CA CYS A 54 0.62 -5.28 -0.80
C CYS A 54 -0.39 -5.64 0.29
N LEU A 55 -1.32 -4.73 0.62
CA LEU A 55 -2.33 -4.99 1.65
C LEU A 55 -3.29 -6.11 1.23
N ARG A 56 -3.66 -6.16 -0.06
CA ARG A 56 -4.47 -7.26 -0.58
C ARG A 56 -3.72 -8.58 -0.55
N LEU A 57 -2.44 -8.59 -0.92
CA LEU A 57 -1.60 -9.79 -0.92
C LEU A 57 -1.42 -10.36 0.49
N TRP A 58 -1.17 -9.48 1.47
CA TRP A 58 -0.91 -9.85 2.86
C TRP A 58 -2.12 -9.69 3.77
N GLN A 59 -3.33 -9.71 3.20
CA GLN A 59 -4.60 -9.68 3.93
C GLN A 59 -4.61 -10.62 5.13
N HIS A 60 -4.08 -11.83 4.97
CA HIS A 60 -4.05 -12.86 6.00
C HIS A 60 -3.13 -12.53 7.20
N TYR A 61 -2.17 -11.61 7.04
CA TYR A 61 -1.34 -11.08 8.13
C TYR A 61 -1.94 -9.82 8.76
N LEU A 62 -2.59 -8.98 7.95
CA LEU A 62 -2.88 -7.59 8.29
C LEU A 62 -4.34 -7.36 8.72
N LEU A 63 -5.29 -8.16 8.23
CA LEU A 63 -6.70 -7.98 8.53
C LEU A 63 -6.97 -8.26 10.03
N GLY A 64 -7.65 -7.33 10.69
CA GLY A 64 -7.99 -7.44 12.11
C GLY A 64 -6.87 -7.04 13.09
N TYR A 65 -5.69 -6.63 12.60
CA TYR A 65 -4.58 -6.19 13.44
C TYR A 65 -4.16 -4.75 13.10
N PRO A 66 -3.74 -3.94 14.10
CA PRO A 66 -3.11 -2.65 13.82
C PRO A 66 -1.71 -2.85 13.23
N PHE A 67 -1.37 -2.08 12.20
CA PHE A 67 -0.05 -2.09 11.57
C PHE A 67 0.35 -0.70 11.04
N VAL A 68 1.61 -0.57 10.64
CA VAL A 68 2.15 0.67 10.06
C VAL A 68 2.41 0.46 8.58
N VAL A 69 2.03 1.42 7.75
CA VAL A 69 2.48 1.49 6.36
C VAL A 69 3.48 2.63 6.22
N LYS A 70 4.70 2.31 5.77
CA LYS A 70 5.71 3.30 5.41
C LYS A 70 5.81 3.37 3.90
N MET A 71 5.81 4.59 3.40
CA MET A 71 5.89 4.89 1.97
C MET A 71 7.02 5.89 1.79
N ASP A 72 7.71 5.79 0.66
CA ASP A 72 8.82 6.66 0.32
C ASP A 72 8.37 8.10 -0.05
N ASN A 73 7.06 8.33 -0.25
CA ASN A 73 6.53 9.62 -0.65
C ASN A 73 5.22 10.03 0.05
N THR A 74 5.11 11.34 0.26
CA THR A 74 4.02 12.07 0.94
C THR A 74 2.67 12.04 0.21
N ALA A 75 2.57 11.51 -1.02
CA ALA A 75 1.40 11.73 -1.87
C ALA A 75 0.11 11.00 -1.40
N VAL A 76 0.23 9.94 -0.60
CA VAL A 76 -0.95 9.23 -0.05
C VAL A 76 -1.68 10.03 1.03
N SER A 77 -1.01 10.96 1.71
CA SER A 77 -1.67 11.89 2.64
C SER A 77 -2.73 12.75 1.95
N HIS A 78 -2.51 13.09 0.68
CA HIS A 78 -3.46 13.81 -0.16
C HIS A 78 -4.60 12.92 -0.67
N PHE A 79 -4.35 11.63 -0.91
CA PHE A 79 -5.38 10.70 -1.37
C PHE A 79 -6.53 10.55 -0.37
N MET A 80 -6.21 10.37 0.91
CA MET A 80 -7.22 10.19 1.97
C MET A 80 -8.09 11.43 2.19
N THR A 81 -7.66 12.60 1.71
CA THR A 81 -8.35 13.90 1.89
C THR A 81 -8.97 14.43 0.60
N GLN A 82 -8.84 13.72 -0.53
CA GLN A 82 -9.29 14.20 -1.83
C GLN A 82 -10.82 14.13 -1.96
N SER A 83 -11.44 15.25 -2.32
CA SER A 83 -12.91 15.40 -2.39
C SER A 83 -13.57 14.73 -3.62
N LYS A 84 -12.79 14.39 -4.65
CA LYS A 84 -13.27 13.69 -5.85
C LYS A 84 -12.36 12.51 -6.18
N LEU A 85 -12.88 11.31 -5.99
CA LEU A 85 -12.23 10.07 -6.36
C LEU A 85 -12.72 9.57 -7.73
N THR A 86 -11.81 9.04 -8.53
CA THR A 86 -12.17 8.23 -9.72
C THR A 86 -12.79 6.90 -9.29
N SER A 87 -13.51 6.21 -10.18
CA SER A 87 -14.10 4.90 -9.86
C SER A 87 -13.06 3.86 -9.40
N ARG A 88 -11.82 3.94 -9.91
CA ARG A 88 -10.70 3.09 -9.46
C ARG A 88 -10.28 3.43 -8.03
N GLN A 89 -10.12 4.71 -7.75
CA GLN A 89 -9.76 5.21 -6.43
C GLN A 89 -10.84 4.90 -5.38
N ALA A 90 -12.12 4.97 -5.73
CA ALA A 90 -13.21 4.57 -4.83
C ALA A 90 -13.12 3.09 -4.43
N ARG A 91 -12.85 2.18 -5.39
CA ARG A 91 -12.63 0.75 -5.10
C ARG A 91 -11.40 0.51 -4.22
N TRP A 92 -10.35 1.30 -4.42
CA TRP A 92 -9.17 1.24 -3.56
C TRP A 92 -9.48 1.71 -2.15
N GLN A 93 -10.23 2.80 -1.99
CA GLN A 93 -10.65 3.30 -0.68
C GLN A 93 -11.51 2.29 0.07
N GLU A 94 -12.45 1.63 -0.62
CA GLU A 94 -13.27 0.56 -0.02
C GLU A 94 -12.40 -0.57 0.53
N LEU A 95 -11.45 -1.07 -0.26
CA LEU A 95 -10.49 -2.08 0.19
C LEU A 95 -9.65 -1.59 1.37
N LEU A 96 -9.13 -0.36 1.30
CA LEU A 96 -8.30 0.20 2.38
C LEU A 96 -9.08 0.40 3.68
N SER A 97 -10.39 0.62 3.60
CA SER A 97 -11.26 0.79 4.78
C SER A 97 -11.42 -0.49 5.62
N GLU A 98 -11.09 -1.65 5.06
CA GLU A 98 -11.09 -2.94 5.79
C GLU A 98 -9.89 -3.06 6.75
N PHE A 99 -8.83 -2.26 6.55
CA PHE A 99 -7.58 -2.37 7.27
C PHE A 99 -7.43 -1.29 8.36
N HIS A 100 -6.84 -1.66 9.49
CA HIS A 100 -6.52 -0.73 10.57
C HIS A 100 -5.03 -0.37 10.52
N PHE A 101 -4.68 0.62 9.71
CA PHE A 101 -3.30 1.07 9.57
C PHE A 101 -3.11 2.56 9.87
N VAL A 102 -1.88 2.91 10.22
CA VAL A 102 -1.41 4.29 10.29
C VAL A 102 -0.25 4.48 9.32
N LEU A 103 -0.10 5.71 8.83
CA LEU A 103 1.06 6.12 8.05
C LEU A 103 2.22 6.40 9.02
N GLY A 104 3.39 5.83 8.76
CA GLY A 104 4.59 5.96 9.61
C GLY A 104 5.76 6.66 8.93
#